data_AF-A0A1D6KEW6-F1
#
_entry.id   AF-A0A1D6KEW6-F1
#
_cell.length_a   1.000
_cell.length_b   1.000
_cell.length_c   1.000
_cell.angle_alpha   90.00
_cell.angle_beta   90.00
_cell.angle_gamma   90.00
#
_symmetry.space_group_name_H-M   'P 1'
#
loop_
_entity.id
_entity.type
_entity.pdbx_description
1 polymer ?
#
loop_
_entity_poly.entity_id
_entity_poly.type
_entity_poly.pdbx_seq_one_letter_code
_entity_poly.pdbx_strand_id
1 'polypeptide(L)'
;MIMDTLGALALATEPPNDDLMKREPVGRTGKFITNVMWRNILGQSFYQFFVMWYLQTQGKNFFGLEGSGTDIVLNTIIFNSFVFCQVFNEISSREMEKINVLKGMTRNYVFMAVLSSTVIFQFIMVQFLGEFANTTPLTIHQWLASVLLGLAGMPIAAAVKLIPVGSS
;
A
#
# COMPACT_ATOMS: atom_id res chain seq x y z
N MET A 1 5.95 4.40 -9.47
CA MET A 1 5.61 4.61 -10.89
C MET A 1 5.07 3.34 -11.53
N ILE A 2 5.84 2.25 -11.70
CA ILE A 2 5.32 1.00 -12.29
C ILE A 2 4.28 0.31 -11.40
N MET A 3 4.49 0.29 -10.08
CA MET A 3 3.55 -0.34 -9.14
C MET A 3 2.20 0.36 -9.13
N ASP A 4 2.20 1.70 -9.10
CA ASP A 4 0.97 2.49 -9.09
C ASP A 4 0.17 2.29 -10.39
N THR A 5 0.85 2.13 -11.54
CA THR A 5 0.19 1.84 -12.82
C THR A 5 -0.39 0.44 -12.90
N LEU A 6 0.33 -0.58 -12.39
CA LEU A 6 -0.16 -1.95 -12.38
C LEU A 6 -1.35 -2.11 -11.42
N GLY A 7 -1.29 -1.44 -10.27
CA GLY A 7 -2.41 -1.45 -9.32
C GLY A 7 -3.65 -0.71 -9.85
N ALA A 8 -3.46 0.43 -10.52
CA ALA A 8 -4.57 1.12 -11.19
C ALA A 8 -5.22 0.23 -12.28
N LEU A 9 -4.42 -0.52 -13.04
CA LEU A 9 -4.92 -1.49 -14.03
C LEU A 9 -5.65 -2.66 -13.36
N ALA A 10 -5.14 -3.17 -12.24
CA ALA A 10 -5.79 -4.23 -11.47
C ALA A 10 -7.17 -3.81 -10.95
N LEU A 11 -7.27 -2.59 -10.42
CA LEU A 11 -8.54 -2.02 -9.95
C LEU A 11 -9.51 -1.71 -11.10
N ALA A 12 -9.01 -1.35 -12.27
CA ALA A 12 -9.84 -1.11 -13.45
C ALA A 12 -10.42 -2.39 -14.08
N THR A 13 -9.83 -3.56 -13.79
CA THR A 13 -10.23 -4.86 -14.36
C THR A 13 -11.10 -5.68 -13.41
N GLU A 14 -11.52 -5.11 -12.28
CA GLU A 14 -12.42 -5.79 -11.35
C GLU A 14 -13.78 -6.10 -12.01
N PRO A 15 -14.29 -7.35 -11.90
CA PRO A 15 -15.59 -7.69 -12.44
C PRO A 15 -16.70 -6.88 -11.76
N PRO A 16 -17.79 -6.57 -12.47
CA PRO A 16 -18.86 -5.73 -11.94
C PRO A 16 -19.45 -6.34 -10.66
N ASN A 17 -19.64 -5.50 -9.64
CA ASN A 17 -20.20 -5.90 -8.36
C ASN A 17 -21.73 -5.66 -8.37
N ASP A 18 -22.53 -6.67 -8.00
CA ASP A 18 -24.01 -6.58 -8.01
C ASP A 18 -24.54 -5.48 -7.08
N ASP A 19 -23.76 -5.08 -6.07
CA ASP A 19 -24.10 -3.96 -5.19
C ASP A 19 -24.03 -2.59 -5.89
N LEU A 20 -23.35 -2.48 -7.04
CA LEU A 20 -23.36 -1.25 -7.85
C LEU A 20 -24.75 -0.96 -8.42
N MET A 21 -25.56 -2.00 -8.66
CA MET A 21 -26.92 -1.85 -9.19
C MET A 21 -27.92 -1.36 -8.13
N LYS A 22 -27.57 -1.39 -6.84
CA LYS A 22 -28.41 -0.91 -5.73
C LYS A 22 -28.15 0.56 -5.40
N ARG A 23 -27.13 1.18 -5.99
CA ARG A 23 -26.81 2.59 -5.78
C ARG A 23 -27.61 3.47 -6.74
N GLU A 24 -28.01 4.64 -6.25
CA GLU A 24 -28.63 5.65 -7.09
C GLU A 24 -27.66 6.11 -8.20
N PRO A 25 -28.16 6.40 -9.41
CA PRO A 25 -27.34 6.82 -10.53
C PRO A 25 -26.62 8.13 -10.22
N VAL A 26 -25.30 8.15 -10.45
CA VAL A 26 -24.49 9.36 -10.32
C VAL A 26 -24.92 10.41 -11.33
N GLY A 27 -25.36 11.58 -10.85
CA GLY A 27 -25.75 12.71 -11.71
C GLY A 27 -24.57 13.31 -12.48
N ARG A 28 -24.83 13.98 -13.61
CA ARG A 28 -23.80 14.61 -14.47
C ARG A 28 -22.95 15.69 -13.78
N THR A 29 -23.37 16.16 -12.60
CA THR A 29 -22.69 17.14 -11.74
C THR A 29 -22.12 16.54 -10.44
N GLY A 30 -22.10 15.22 -10.30
CA GLY A 30 -21.49 14.56 -9.15
C GLY A 30 -20.00 14.85 -9.06
N LYS A 31 -19.49 15.13 -7.87
CA LYS A 31 -18.04 15.28 -7.64
C LYS A 31 -17.33 13.96 -7.95
N PHE A 32 -16.34 13.98 -8.83
CA PHE A 32 -15.49 12.81 -9.14
C PHE A 32 -14.81 12.23 -7.90
N ILE A 33 -14.48 13.07 -6.91
CA ILE A 33 -13.91 12.67 -5.64
C ILE A 33 -14.94 12.95 -4.55
N THR A 34 -15.53 11.89 -3.99
CA THR A 34 -16.45 11.98 -2.86
C THR A 34 -15.71 12.28 -1.55
N ASN A 35 -16.40 12.84 -0.55
CA ASN A 35 -15.83 13.07 0.78
C ASN A 35 -15.26 11.79 1.40
N VAL A 36 -15.86 10.63 1.07
CA VAL A 36 -15.40 9.30 1.50
C VAL A 36 -14.03 8.97 0.89
N MET A 37 -13.82 9.25 -0.40
CA MET A 37 -12.52 9.09 -1.06
C MET A 37 -11.46 10.03 -0.49
N TRP A 38 -11.80 11.31 -0.27
CA TRP A 38 -10.90 12.30 0.32
C TRP A 38 -10.41 11.88 1.71
N ARG A 39 -11.32 11.40 2.57
CA ARG A 39 -10.95 10.85 3.88
C ARG A 39 -9.94 9.70 3.75
N ASN A 40 -10.20 8.76 2.84
CA ASN A 40 -9.34 7.58 2.68
C ASN A 40 -7.95 7.98 2.13
N ILE A 41 -7.90 8.89 1.15
CA ILE A 41 -6.66 9.42 0.57
C ILE A 41 -5.85 10.17 1.62
N LEU A 42 -6.47 11.05 2.41
CA LEU A 42 -5.79 11.82 3.45
C LEU A 42 -5.28 10.91 4.57
N GLY A 43 -6.08 9.94 5.04
CA GLY A 43 -5.68 9.01 6.08
C GLY A 43 -4.49 8.13 5.66
N GLN A 44 -4.53 7.57 4.45
CA GLN A 44 -3.43 6.76 3.90
C GLN A 44 -2.17 7.59 3.66
N SER A 45 -2.30 8.77 3.05
CA SER A 45 -1.16 9.65 2.80
C SER A 45 -0.49 10.09 4.10
N PHE A 46 -1.27 10.41 5.13
CA PHE A 46 -0.74 10.81 6.43
C PHE A 46 -0.04 9.64 7.14
N TYR A 47 -0.62 8.44 7.11
CA TYR A 47 0.00 7.23 7.63
C TYR A 47 1.35 6.94 6.94
N GLN A 48 1.33 6.93 5.60
CA GLN A 48 2.53 6.63 4.82
C GLN A 48 3.62 7.68 5.04
N PHE A 49 3.26 8.97 5.10
CA PHE A 49 4.19 10.03 5.45
C PHE A 49 4.81 9.80 6.83
N PHE A 50 4.00 9.50 7.85
CA PHE A 50 4.48 9.29 9.20
C PHE A 50 5.41 8.07 9.31
N VAL A 51 5.06 6.96 8.65
CA VAL A 51 5.89 5.74 8.63
C VAL A 51 7.22 5.99 7.92
N MET A 52 7.19 6.64 6.76
CA MET A 52 8.42 6.96 6.01
C MET A 52 9.30 7.92 6.79
N TRP A 53 8.72 8.97 7.37
CA TRP A 53 9.44 9.90 8.23
C TRP A 53 10.04 9.21 9.45
N TYR A 54 9.28 8.34 10.13
CA TYR A 54 9.76 7.58 11.27
C TYR A 54 10.91 6.65 10.89
N LEU A 55 10.80 5.89 9.80
CA LEU A 55 11.87 5.03 9.29
C LEU A 55 13.11 5.83 8.89
N GLN A 56 12.95 7.01 8.27
CA GLN A 56 14.07 7.85 7.87
C GLN A 56 14.79 8.47 9.06
N THR A 57 14.07 8.81 10.14
CA THR A 57 14.63 9.47 11.32
C THR A 57 15.19 8.48 12.33
N GLN A 58 14.46 7.39 12.59
CA GLN A 58 14.77 6.41 13.65
C GLN A 58 15.22 5.05 13.12
N GLY A 59 15.16 4.79 11.81
CA GLY A 59 15.53 3.48 11.28
C GLY A 59 16.99 3.11 11.52
N LYS A 60 17.91 4.09 11.59
CA LYS A 60 19.33 3.82 11.97
C LYS A 60 19.44 3.28 13.39
N ASN A 61 18.71 3.87 14.34
CA ASN A 61 18.69 3.46 15.74
C ASN A 61 17.90 2.14 15.94
N PHE A 62 16.77 1.99 15.25
CA PHE A 62 15.90 0.81 15.38
C PHE A 62 16.57 -0.47 14.87
N PHE A 63 17.37 -0.39 13.80
CA PHE A 63 18.12 -1.53 13.27
C PHE A 63 19.55 -1.64 13.84
N GLY A 64 19.96 -0.75 14.75
CA GLY A 64 21.26 -0.81 15.43
C GLY A 64 22.45 -0.71 14.47
N LEU A 65 22.34 0.09 13.42
CA LEU A 65 23.33 0.15 12.34
C LEU A 65 24.31 1.31 12.55
N GLU A 66 25.46 1.05 13.19
CA GLU A 66 26.60 1.98 13.25
C GLU A 66 27.60 1.65 12.13
N GLY A 67 27.75 2.52 11.12
CA GLY A 67 28.75 2.33 10.04
C GLY A 67 28.51 3.13 8.76
N SER A 68 29.52 3.19 7.87
CA SER A 68 29.50 3.99 6.63
C SER A 68 28.73 3.36 5.45
N GLY A 69 28.29 2.11 5.58
CA GLY A 69 27.44 1.41 4.59
C GLY A 69 25.95 1.40 4.96
N THR A 70 25.60 1.99 6.11
CA THR A 70 24.26 1.93 6.69
C THR A 70 23.21 2.66 5.88
N ASP A 71 23.58 3.75 5.19
CA ASP A 71 22.62 4.55 4.41
C ASP A 71 21.98 3.74 3.27
N ILE A 72 22.75 2.84 2.65
CA ILE A 72 22.27 1.97 1.57
C ILE A 72 21.28 0.92 2.13
N VAL A 73 21.61 0.33 3.28
CA VAL A 73 20.73 -0.63 3.98
C VAL A 73 19.43 0.06 4.40
N LEU A 74 19.51 1.24 5.00
CA LEU A 74 18.36 2.02 5.43
C LEU A 74 17.47 2.41 4.23
N ASN A 75 18.06 2.92 3.15
CA ASN A 75 17.31 3.27 1.94
C ASN A 75 16.62 2.05 1.34
N THR A 76 17.26 0.87 1.40
CA THR A 76 16.64 -0.39 0.96
C THR A 76 15.46 -0.78 1.85
N ILE A 77 15.58 -0.66 3.18
CA ILE A 77 14.48 -0.93 4.12
C ILE A 77 13.33 0.04 3.91
N ILE A 78 13.62 1.33 3.72
CA ILE A 78 12.63 2.38 3.44
C ILE A 78 11.90 2.05 2.13
N PHE A 79 12.64 1.77 1.06
CA PHE A 79 12.05 1.40 -0.23
C PHE A 79 11.20 0.14 -0.13
N ASN A 80 11.69 -0.91 0.53
CA ASN A 80 10.97 -2.16 0.71
C ASN A 80 9.69 -1.97 1.54
N SER A 81 9.76 -1.22 2.63
CA SER A 81 8.60 -0.87 3.46
C SER A 81 7.59 -0.03 2.68
N PHE A 82 8.07 0.92 1.88
CA PHE A 82 7.23 1.73 1.00
C PHE A 82 6.44 0.88 0.02
N VAL A 83 7.10 -0.08 -0.65
CA VAL A 83 6.45 -1.03 -1.56
C VAL A 83 5.38 -1.85 -0.85
N PHE A 84 5.68 -2.38 0.34
CA PHE A 84 4.67 -3.12 1.10
C PHE A 84 3.49 -2.24 1.51
N CYS A 85 3.73 -1.03 2.00
CA CYS A 85 2.67 -0.06 2.27
C CYS A 85 1.81 0.21 1.03
N GLN A 86 2.40 0.32 -0.16
CA GLN A 86 1.66 0.50 -1.41
C GLN A 86 0.77 -0.71 -1.74
N VAL A 87 1.30 -1.93 -1.61
CA VAL A 87 0.52 -3.18 -1.78
C VAL A 87 -0.68 -3.22 -0.84
N PHE A 88 -0.49 -2.88 0.44
CA PHE A 88 -1.61 -2.86 1.40
C PHE A 88 -2.57 -1.69 1.16
N ASN A 89 -2.09 -0.56 0.66
CA ASN A 89 -2.95 0.55 0.24
C ASN A 89 -3.80 0.18 -0.99
N GLU A 90 -3.26 -0.56 -1.95
CA GLU A 90 -3.99 -1.08 -3.12
C GLU A 90 -5.09 -2.06 -2.71
N ILE A 91 -4.79 -2.95 -1.76
CA ILE A 91 -5.82 -3.79 -1.13
C ILE A 91 -6.87 -2.89 -0.49
N SER A 92 -6.45 -1.93 0.35
CA SER A 92 -7.34 -1.03 1.09
C SER A 92 -8.21 -0.14 0.19
N SER A 93 -7.74 0.24 -0.99
CA SER A 93 -8.45 1.13 -1.92
C SER A 93 -9.51 0.39 -2.74
N ARG A 94 -9.40 -0.93 -2.87
CA ARG A 94 -10.35 -1.78 -3.60
C ARG A 94 -11.80 -1.59 -3.18
N GLU A 95 -12.06 -1.53 -1.87
CA GLU A 95 -13.40 -1.31 -1.31
C GLU A 95 -13.42 -0.03 -0.49
N MET A 96 -13.95 1.06 -1.05
CA MET A 96 -13.90 2.38 -0.42
C MET A 96 -14.86 2.55 0.78
N GLU A 97 -15.96 1.78 0.81
CA GLU A 97 -16.99 1.88 1.85
C GLU A 97 -17.06 0.69 2.80
N LYS A 98 -16.70 -0.51 2.33
CA LYS A 98 -16.76 -1.71 3.17
C LYS A 98 -15.45 -1.90 3.93
N ILE A 99 -15.57 -2.18 5.23
CA ILE A 99 -14.44 -2.49 6.13
C ILE A 99 -13.84 -3.86 5.78
N ASN A 100 -14.63 -4.78 5.22
CA ASN A 100 -14.22 -6.13 4.85
C ASN A 100 -13.49 -6.16 3.50
N VAL A 101 -12.32 -5.53 3.43
CA VAL A 101 -11.50 -5.45 2.22
C VAL A 101 -10.94 -6.82 1.78
N LEU A 102 -10.85 -7.76 2.72
CA LEU A 102 -10.39 -9.12 2.49
C LEU A 102 -11.48 -10.04 1.90
N LYS A 103 -12.76 -9.65 1.99
CA LYS A 103 -13.88 -10.48 1.55
C LYS A 103 -14.03 -10.37 0.03
N GLY A 104 -13.71 -11.45 -0.69
CA GLY A 104 -13.74 -11.49 -2.16
C GLY A 104 -12.39 -11.16 -2.82
N MET A 105 -11.34 -10.96 -2.02
CA MET A 105 -9.99 -10.67 -2.52
C MET A 105 -9.49 -11.77 -3.45
N THR A 106 -9.60 -13.02 -2.99
CA THR A 106 -9.16 -14.23 -3.68
C THR A 106 -10.01 -14.61 -4.90
N ARG A 107 -11.15 -13.93 -5.12
CA ARG A 107 -12.04 -14.21 -6.26
C ARG A 107 -11.63 -13.47 -7.53
N ASN A 108 -10.86 -12.38 -7.41
CA ASN A 108 -10.34 -11.63 -8.56
C ASN A 108 -8.91 -12.09 -8.87
N TYR A 109 -8.77 -12.99 -9.84
CA TYR A 109 -7.47 -13.53 -10.25
C TYR A 109 -6.53 -12.46 -10.83
N VAL A 110 -7.05 -11.41 -11.47
CA VAL A 110 -6.22 -10.34 -12.04
C VAL A 110 -5.58 -9.51 -10.92
N PHE A 111 -6.38 -9.14 -9.91
CA PHE A 111 -5.87 -8.46 -8.72
C PHE A 111 -4.83 -9.30 -7.98
N MET A 112 -5.09 -10.61 -7.82
CA MET A 112 -4.14 -11.51 -7.17
C MET A 112 -2.85 -11.70 -8.00
N ALA A 113 -2.97 -11.76 -9.33
CA ALA A 113 -1.83 -11.83 -10.23
C ALA A 113 -0.94 -10.58 -10.11
N VAL A 114 -1.52 -9.38 -10.10
CA VAL A 114 -0.76 -8.14 -9.95
C VAL A 114 -0.07 -8.07 -8.59
N LEU A 115 -0.77 -8.37 -7.50
CA LEU A 115 -0.16 -8.40 -6.16
C LEU A 115 0.95 -9.45 -6.02
N SER A 116 0.76 -10.65 -6.58
CA SER A 116 1.80 -11.68 -6.55
C SER A 116 3.02 -11.26 -7.39
N SER A 117 2.79 -10.65 -8.56
CA SER A 117 3.83 -10.13 -9.43
C SER A 117 4.65 -9.05 -8.75
N THR A 118 4.01 -8.08 -8.07
CA THR A 118 4.72 -7.01 -7.36
C THR A 118 5.61 -7.53 -6.24
N VAL A 119 5.15 -8.51 -5.46
CA VAL A 119 5.97 -9.15 -4.40
C VAL A 119 7.15 -9.92 -4.99
N ILE A 120 6.94 -10.66 -6.08
CA ILE A 120 8.02 -11.40 -6.76
C ILE A 120 9.06 -10.44 -7.33
N PHE A 121 8.62 -9.39 -8.05
CA PHE A 121 9.52 -8.37 -8.58
C PHE A 121 10.27 -7.66 -7.45
N GLN A 122 9.60 -7.38 -6.34
CA GLN A 122 10.24 -6.76 -5.18
C GLN A 122 11.32 -7.65 -4.57
N PHE A 123 11.07 -8.96 -4.48
CA PHE A 123 12.08 -9.92 -4.04
C PHE A 123 13.28 -9.97 -4.99
N ILE A 124 13.04 -10.03 -6.30
CA ILE A 124 14.11 -10.04 -7.31
C ILE A 124 14.92 -8.75 -7.26
N MET A 125 14.26 -7.60 -7.18
CA MET A 125 14.89 -6.28 -7.11
C MET A 125 15.84 -6.18 -5.91
N VAL A 126 15.37 -6.56 -4.73
CA VAL A 126 16.14 -6.49 -3.48
C VAL A 126 17.29 -7.48 -3.44
N GLN A 127 17.09 -8.69 -3.97
CA GLN A 127 18.06 -9.78 -3.82
C GLN A 127 19.13 -9.78 -4.93
N PHE A 128 18.78 -9.39 -6.15
CA PHE A 128 19.64 -9.53 -7.33
C PHE A 128 20.00 -8.21 -8.01
N LEU A 129 19.24 -7.14 -7.78
CA LEU A 129 19.38 -5.86 -8.48
C LEU A 129 20.08 -4.79 -7.61
N GLY A 130 20.95 -5.24 -6.70
CA GLY A 130 21.66 -4.41 -5.73
C GLY A 130 22.49 -3.28 -6.35
N GLU A 131 23.30 -3.57 -7.37
CA GLU A 131 24.15 -2.58 -8.04
C GLU A 131 23.37 -1.58 -8.90
N PHE A 132 22.27 -2.01 -9.54
CA PHE A 132 21.45 -1.12 -10.38
C PHE A 132 20.52 -0.23 -9.57
N ALA A 133 20.02 -0.71 -8.43
CA ALA A 133 19.06 0.01 -7.59
C ALA A 133 19.69 0.65 -6.34
N ASN A 134 21.01 0.56 -6.16
CA ASN A 134 21.69 0.91 -4.90
C ASN A 134 21.00 0.25 -3.69
N THR A 135 20.70 -1.03 -3.80
CA THR A 135 20.05 -1.81 -2.75
C THR A 135 20.99 -2.87 -2.21
N THR A 136 20.77 -3.28 -0.95
CA THR A 136 21.51 -4.38 -0.33
C THR A 136 20.58 -5.53 -0.02
N PRO A 137 21.03 -6.79 -0.12
CA PRO A 137 20.21 -7.93 0.24
C PRO A 137 19.81 -7.82 1.71
N LEU A 138 18.51 -7.71 1.95
CA LEU A 138 17.92 -7.55 3.27
C LEU A 138 17.92 -8.88 4.02
N THR A 139 18.13 -8.81 5.33
CA THR A 139 17.98 -9.98 6.22
C THR A 139 16.50 -10.32 6.38
N ILE A 140 16.18 -11.59 6.65
CA ILE A 140 14.79 -12.04 6.87
C ILE A 140 14.06 -11.25 7.97
N HIS A 141 14.78 -10.80 9.00
CA HIS A 141 14.23 -9.94 10.06
C HIS A 141 13.80 -8.55 9.54
N GLN A 142 14.58 -7.96 8.65
CA GLN A 142 14.26 -6.66 8.05
C GLN A 142 13.09 -6.77 7.06
N TRP A 143 13.03 -7.89 6.33
CA TRP A 143 11.88 -8.27 5.51
C TRP A 143 10.59 -8.44 6.31
N LEU A 144 10.67 -9.14 7.46
CA LEU A 144 9.50 -9.28 8.33
C LEU A 144 9.08 -7.95 8.92
N ALA A 145 10.03 -7.10 9.32
CA ALA A 145 9.73 -5.76 9.84
C ALA A 145 9.02 -4.87 8.80
N SER A 146 9.47 -4.87 7.54
CA SER A 146 8.85 -4.09 6.47
C SER A 146 7.45 -4.60 6.11
N VAL A 147 7.26 -5.92 6.06
CA VAL A 147 5.94 -6.53 5.85
C VAL A 147 5.00 -6.20 7.01
N LEU A 148 5.47 -6.27 8.26
CA LEU A 148 4.68 -5.91 9.44
C LEU A 148 4.28 -4.43 9.45
N LEU A 149 5.17 -3.53 9.08
CA LEU A 149 4.86 -2.10 8.93
C LEU A 149 3.82 -1.84 7.83
N GLY A 150 3.93 -2.56 6.71
CA GLY A 150 2.90 -2.54 5.68
C GLY A 150 1.55 -3.05 6.20
N LEU A 151 1.56 -4.21 6.88
CA LEU A 151 0.35 -4.83 7.45
C LEU A 151 -0.32 -3.92 8.47
N ALA A 152 0.44 -3.19 9.28
CA ALA A 152 -0.08 -2.21 10.24
C ALA A 152 -0.83 -1.05 9.55
N GLY A 153 -0.58 -0.79 8.27
CA GLY A 153 -1.33 0.20 7.48
C GLY A 153 -2.77 -0.22 7.19
N MET A 154 -3.05 -1.52 7.10
CA MET A 154 -4.40 -2.06 6.84
C MET A 154 -5.42 -1.82 7.97
N PRO A 155 -5.13 -2.11 9.27
CA PRO A 155 -6.06 -1.79 10.36
C PRO A 155 -6.22 -0.28 10.54
N ILE A 156 -5.20 0.52 10.24
CA ILE A 156 -5.30 1.98 10.26
C ILE A 156 -6.20 2.46 9.12
N ALA A 157 -6.11 1.88 7.92
CA ALA A 157 -7.05 2.12 6.84
C ALA A 157 -8.50 1.80 7.25
N ALA A 158 -8.70 0.66 7.90
CA ALA A 158 -10.00 0.25 8.41
C ALA A 158 -10.53 1.20 9.50
N ALA A 159 -9.65 1.67 10.40
CA ALA A 159 -9.98 2.65 11.42
C ALA A 159 -10.38 4.01 10.81
N VAL A 160 -9.65 4.48 9.79
CA VAL A 160 -10.00 5.70 9.05
C VAL A 160 -11.37 5.55 8.38
N LYS A 161 -11.70 4.37 7.85
CA LYS A 161 -13.02 4.11 7.25
C LYS A 161 -14.17 4.14 8.24
N LEU A 162 -13.92 3.83 9.52
CA LEU A 162 -14.91 3.87 10.60
C LEU A 162 -15.33 5.29 11.01
N ILE A 163 -14.51 6.31 10.74
CA ILE A 163 -14.80 7.70 11.11
C ILE A 163 -15.92 8.23 10.20
N PRO A 164 -17.15 8.46 10.67
CA PRO A 164 -18.24 8.93 9.82
C PRO A 164 -17.92 10.33 9.29
N VAL A 165 -18.09 10.53 7.98
CA VAL A 165 -17.96 11.85 7.34
C VAL A 165 -19.31 12.24 6.79
N GLY A 166 -19.71 13.49 7.02
CA GLY A 166 -20.95 14.04 6.50
C GLY A 166 -21.05 13.83 4.98
N SER A 167 -22.14 13.21 4.55
CA SER A 167 -22.51 13.12 3.15
C SER A 167 -22.78 14.52 2.60
N SER A 168 -22.02 14.95 1.60
CA SER A 168 -22.37 16.08 0.74
C SER A 168 -22.08 15.73 -0.70
#